data_AF-A0A943REG1-F1
#
_entry.id   AF-A0A943REG1-F1
#
_cell.length_a   1.000
_cell.length_b   1.000
_cell.length_c   1.000
_cell.angle_alpha   90.00
_cell.angle_beta   90.00
_cell.angle_gamma   90.00
#
_symmetry.space_group_name_H-M   'P 1'
#
loop_
_entity.id
_entity.type
_entity.pdbx_description
1 polymer ?
#
loop_
_entity_poly.entity_id
_entity_poly.type
_entity_poly.pdbx_seq_one_letter_code
_entity_poly.pdbx_strand_id
1 'polypeptide(L)'
;MKKETYFQKLYQLLRALPDCDRNTIVAFYQEIVEDKMESGLSEEEAVASLGDVNQLAQKILLENPQRRPSLKPIWIALGVVVAILVVLGVWTALGIVTYQELRTNSVAEQVLPSKGHSESFSSMSEEILQGDERETSSKKDTVGKHMEEYRAPVHEVDAMKFEAENKSITFEAADTEEIVISYETDSTQLYTVGQKGSTIYLENKDQREQEQKKGTYRIVVQLPTSYLGGLDVKIDNGKIEAKDLQQLTSFSCETQNATIDFD
;
A
#
# COMPACT_ATOMS: atom_id res chain seq x y z
N MET A 1 -3.94 -31.80 24.18
CA MET A 1 -4.97 -31.30 23.22
C MET A 1 -4.43 -31.47 21.83
N LYS A 2 -5.29 -31.60 20.81
CA LYS A 2 -4.84 -31.76 19.41
C LYS A 2 -4.17 -30.48 18.91
N LYS A 3 -3.13 -30.63 18.08
CA LYS A 3 -2.34 -29.58 17.43
C LYS A 3 -3.21 -28.53 16.76
N GLU A 4 -4.17 -28.96 15.96
CA GLU A 4 -5.09 -28.05 15.25
C GLU A 4 -5.88 -27.17 16.22
N THR A 5 -6.44 -27.77 17.27
CA THR A 5 -7.20 -27.02 18.28
C THR A 5 -6.33 -26.05 19.08
N TYR A 6 -5.03 -26.32 19.19
CA TYR A 6 -4.06 -25.44 19.85
C TYR A 6 -3.77 -24.21 19.02
N PHE A 7 -3.36 -24.43 17.77
CA PHE A 7 -3.02 -23.33 16.88
C PHE A 7 -4.24 -22.51 16.49
N GLN A 8 -5.42 -23.12 16.40
CA GLN A 8 -6.66 -22.36 16.19
C GLN A 8 -6.97 -21.42 17.36
N LYS A 9 -6.78 -21.86 18.61
CA LYS A 9 -6.94 -21.01 19.79
C LYS A 9 -5.86 -19.93 19.86
N LEU A 10 -4.60 -20.29 19.60
CA LEU A 10 -3.48 -19.34 19.56
C LEU A 10 -3.76 -18.24 18.52
N TYR A 11 -4.20 -18.62 17.32
CA TYR A 11 -4.56 -17.68 16.26
C TYR A 11 -5.67 -16.70 16.67
N GLN A 12 -6.68 -17.19 17.40
CA GLN A 12 -7.75 -16.33 17.92
C GLN A 12 -7.27 -15.37 19.00
N LEU A 13 -6.38 -15.81 19.89
CA LEU A 13 -5.81 -14.96 20.95
C LEU A 13 -4.89 -13.88 20.38
N LEU A 14 -4.20 -14.18 19.28
CA LEU A 14 -3.33 -13.23 18.58
C LEU A 14 -4.08 -12.25 17.65
N ARG A 15 -5.42 -12.19 17.68
CA ARG A 15 -6.23 -11.28 16.83
C ARG A 15 -5.89 -9.79 16.94
N ALA A 16 -5.21 -9.38 18.02
CA ALA A 16 -4.69 -8.03 18.15
C ALA A 16 -3.57 -7.69 17.15
N LEU A 17 -2.94 -8.71 16.55
CA LEU A 17 -1.90 -8.57 15.52
C LEU A 17 -2.49 -8.68 14.10
N PRO A 18 -1.83 -8.04 13.10
CA PRO A 18 -2.16 -8.21 11.68
C PRO A 18 -2.14 -9.67 11.23
N ASP A 19 -2.96 -10.01 10.23
CA ASP A 19 -3.16 -11.38 9.75
C ASP A 19 -1.84 -12.04 9.28
N CYS A 20 -0.97 -11.29 8.59
CA CYS A 20 0.35 -11.75 8.14
C CYS A 20 1.25 -12.18 9.32
N ASP A 21 1.25 -11.39 10.38
CA ASP A 21 2.04 -11.67 11.58
C ASP A 21 1.52 -12.90 12.33
N ARG A 22 0.20 -13.04 12.44
CA ARG A 22 -0.41 -14.21 13.06
C ARG A 22 -0.04 -15.48 12.32
N ASN A 23 -0.07 -15.46 10.98
CA ASN A 23 0.31 -16.60 10.16
C ASN A 23 1.78 -16.96 10.38
N THR A 24 2.67 -15.97 10.37
CA THR A 24 4.11 -16.17 10.58
C THR A 24 4.41 -16.75 11.96
N ILE A 25 3.79 -16.20 13.01
CA ILE A 25 3.98 -16.66 14.39
C ILE A 25 3.44 -18.09 14.55
N VAL A 26 2.25 -18.39 14.04
CA VAL A 26 1.68 -19.74 14.12
C VAL A 26 2.54 -20.74 13.36
N ALA A 27 3.03 -20.38 12.16
CA ALA A 27 3.91 -21.25 11.37
C ALA A 27 5.20 -21.58 12.12
N PHE A 28 5.84 -20.60 12.76
CA PHE A 28 7.05 -20.82 13.57
C PHE A 28 6.83 -21.84 14.71
N TYR A 29 5.74 -21.70 15.46
CA TYR A 29 5.45 -22.66 16.54
C TYR A 29 4.97 -24.03 16.01
N GLN A 30 4.37 -24.07 14.82
CA GLN A 30 4.03 -25.33 14.15
C GLN A 30 5.29 -26.10 13.76
N GLU A 31 6.29 -25.42 13.21
CA GLU A 31 7.62 -25.99 12.88
C GLU A 31 8.27 -26.61 14.13
N ILE A 32 8.28 -25.90 15.26
CA ILE A 32 8.81 -26.43 16.53
C ILE A 32 8.06 -27.70 17.00
N VAL A 33 6.75 -27.77 16.78
CA VAL A 33 5.95 -28.96 17.15
C VAL A 33 6.23 -30.10 16.18
N GLU A 34 6.41 -29.80 14.90
CA GLU A 34 6.73 -30.77 13.85
C GLU A 34 8.12 -31.39 14.07
N ASP A 35 9.12 -30.57 14.39
CA ASP A 35 10.47 -31.05 14.78
C ASP A 35 10.41 -32.01 15.97
N LYS A 36 9.56 -31.70 16.96
CA LYS A 36 9.36 -32.57 18.13
C LYS A 36 8.66 -33.87 17.78
N MET A 37 7.66 -33.83 16.90
CA MET A 37 7.01 -35.03 16.39
C MET A 37 7.99 -35.89 15.58
N GLU A 38 8.86 -35.27 14.78
CA GLU A 38 9.92 -35.96 14.04
C GLU A 38 10.95 -36.61 14.99
N SER A 39 11.22 -35.99 16.13
CA SER A 39 12.04 -36.58 17.20
C SER A 39 11.36 -37.74 17.97
N GLY A 40 10.11 -38.09 17.62
CA GLY A 40 9.39 -39.25 18.14
C GLY A 40 8.41 -38.96 19.28
N LEU A 41 8.15 -37.69 19.61
CA LEU A 41 7.10 -37.31 20.57
C LEU A 41 5.71 -37.45 19.95
N SER A 42 4.72 -37.80 20.77
CA SER A 42 3.32 -37.73 20.34
C SER A 42 2.88 -36.27 20.12
N GLU A 43 1.88 -36.06 19.27
CA GLU A 43 1.33 -34.73 18.97
C GLU A 43 0.91 -34.00 20.26
N GLU A 44 0.27 -34.71 21.19
CA GLU A 44 -0.18 -34.15 22.45
C GLU A 44 0.98 -33.71 23.35
N GLU A 45 2.07 -34.47 23.39
CA GLU A 45 3.28 -34.15 24.17
C GLU A 45 4.06 -33.00 23.53
N ALA A 46 4.18 -33.00 22.20
CA ALA A 46 4.83 -31.92 21.46
C ALA A 46 4.10 -30.59 21.68
N VAL A 47 2.77 -30.59 21.63
CA VAL A 47 1.96 -29.40 21.93
C VAL A 47 2.03 -29.02 23.42
N ALA A 48 2.04 -29.99 24.34
CA ALA A 48 2.17 -29.72 25.77
C ALA A 48 3.50 -29.04 26.13
N SER A 49 4.56 -29.30 25.35
CA SER A 49 5.87 -28.67 25.55
C SER A 49 5.88 -27.16 25.28
N LEU A 50 4.89 -26.62 24.56
CA LEU A 50 4.72 -25.19 24.34
C LEU A 50 4.06 -24.47 25.55
N GLY A 51 3.49 -25.24 26.48
CA GLY A 51 2.80 -24.71 27.65
C GLY A 51 1.39 -24.21 27.36
N ASP A 52 0.83 -23.43 28.30
CA ASP A 52 -0.54 -22.91 28.17
C ASP A 52 -0.66 -21.89 27.04
N VAL A 53 -1.68 -22.07 26.19
CA VAL A 53 -1.90 -21.26 24.99
C VAL A 53 -2.14 -19.78 25.33
N ASN A 54 -2.73 -19.47 26.49
CA ASN A 54 -2.97 -18.08 26.88
C ASN A 54 -1.68 -17.41 27.34
N GLN A 55 -0.85 -18.12 28.10
CA GLN A 55 0.46 -17.61 28.53
C GLN A 55 1.38 -17.38 27.35
N LEU A 56 1.39 -18.31 26.39
CA LEU A 56 2.16 -18.17 25.15
C LEU A 56 1.68 -16.96 24.35
N ALA A 57 0.37 -16.81 24.15
CA ALA A 57 -0.20 -15.66 23.46
C ALA A 57 0.15 -14.33 24.14
N GLN A 58 0.03 -14.26 25.48
CA GLN A 58 0.39 -13.05 26.23
C GLN A 58 1.87 -12.71 26.09
N LYS A 59 2.75 -13.71 26.16
CA LYS A 59 4.19 -13.53 25.96
C LYS A 59 4.48 -12.97 24.57
N ILE A 60 3.89 -13.55 23.53
CA ILE A 60 4.05 -13.10 22.14
C ILE A 60 3.58 -11.65 21.95
N LEU A 61 2.45 -11.30 22.56
CA LEU A 61 1.89 -9.93 22.51
C LEU A 61 2.75 -8.92 23.28
N LEU A 62 3.31 -9.33 24.43
CA LEU A 62 4.22 -8.50 25.23
C LEU A 62 5.58 -8.29 24.54
N GLU A 63 6.07 -9.29 23.81
CA GLU A 63 7.31 -9.20 23.02
C GLU A 63 7.11 -8.40 21.71
N ASN A 64 5.87 -8.20 21.26
CA ASN A 64 5.51 -7.38 20.08
C ASN A 64 4.59 -6.18 20.40
N PRO A 65 4.99 -5.23 21.28
CA PRO A 65 4.12 -4.13 21.69
C PRO A 65 3.91 -3.05 20.61
N GLN A 66 4.64 -3.10 19.49
CA GLN A 66 4.64 -2.03 18.47
C GLN A 66 3.80 -2.33 17.21
N ARG A 67 3.17 -3.50 17.10
CA ARG A 67 2.35 -3.85 15.93
C ARG A 67 0.87 -3.65 16.23
N ARG A 68 0.44 -2.39 16.23
CA ARG A 68 -0.95 -2.01 16.51
C ARG A 68 -1.92 -2.61 15.46
N PRO A 69 -3.10 -3.09 15.86
CA PRO A 69 -4.11 -3.55 14.90
C PRO A 69 -4.55 -2.41 14.00
N SER A 70 -4.62 -2.67 12.69
CA SER A 70 -5.18 -1.75 11.69
C SER A 70 -6.66 -1.51 12.00
N LEU A 71 -6.98 -0.45 12.73
CA LEU A 71 -8.35 -0.02 12.95
C LEU A 71 -8.92 0.43 11.59
N LYS A 72 -10.02 -0.21 11.16
CA LYS A 72 -10.71 0.16 9.93
C LYS A 72 -11.08 1.65 9.98
N PRO A 73 -10.84 2.43 8.92
CA PRO A 73 -10.97 3.88 8.98
C PRO A 73 -12.45 4.26 9.18
N ILE A 74 -12.73 4.94 10.29
CA ILE A 74 -14.02 5.58 10.66
C ILE A 74 -14.57 6.45 9.52
N TRP A 75 -13.70 6.81 8.57
CA TRP A 75 -13.89 7.73 7.47
C TRP A 75 -14.81 7.12 6.40
N ILE A 76 -14.89 5.78 6.33
CA ILE A 76 -15.83 5.07 5.46
C ILE A 76 -17.27 5.32 5.92
N ALA A 77 -17.53 5.28 7.24
CA ALA A 77 -18.86 5.58 7.78
C ALA A 77 -19.25 7.04 7.56
N LEU A 78 -18.29 7.97 7.66
CA LEU A 78 -18.51 9.40 7.41
C LEU A 78 -18.78 9.68 5.92
N GLY A 79 -18.06 9.02 5.02
CA GLY A 79 -18.23 9.18 3.57
C GLY A 79 -19.62 8.75 3.08
N VAL A 80 -20.15 7.63 3.60
CA VAL A 80 -21.49 7.15 3.24
C VAL A 80 -22.59 8.12 3.71
N VAL A 81 -22.46 8.72 4.90
CA VAL A 81 -23.43 9.70 5.41
C VAL A 81 -23.44 10.98 4.57
N VAL A 82 -22.27 11.47 4.17
CA VAL A 82 -22.15 12.66 3.32
C VAL A 82 -22.75 12.42 1.93
N ALA A 83 -22.53 11.25 1.34
CA ALA A 83 -23.11 10.89 0.04
C ALA A 83 -24.66 10.89 0.08
N ILE A 84 -25.27 10.39 1.15
CA ILE A 84 -26.73 10.39 1.32
C ILE A 84 -27.28 11.82 1.41
N LEU A 85 -26.60 12.72 2.13
CA LEU A 85 -27.01 14.12 2.26
C LEU A 85 -26.93 14.88 0.94
N VAL A 86 -25.91 14.62 0.12
CA VAL A 86 -25.77 15.24 -1.22
C VAL A 86 -26.89 14.78 -2.14
N VAL A 87 -27.21 13.48 -2.17
CA VAL A 87 -28.30 12.96 -3.00
C VAL A 87 -29.65 13.57 -2.57
N LEU A 88 -29.94 13.66 -1.28
CA LEU A 88 -31.18 14.28 -0.79
C LEU A 88 -31.27 15.77 -1.15
N GLY A 89 -30.15 16.52 -1.05
CA GLY A 89 -30.09 17.93 -1.43
C GLY A 89 -30.29 18.21 -2.91
N VAL A 90 -29.82 17.31 -3.79
CA VAL A 90 -30.02 17.44 -5.24
C VAL A 90 -31.49 17.23 -5.61
N TRP A 91 -32.18 16.27 -4.98
CA TRP A 91 -33.59 15.99 -5.27
C TRP A 91 -34.52 17.14 -4.85
N THR A 92 -34.23 17.84 -3.75
CA THR A 92 -35.01 19.02 -3.34
C THR A 92 -34.82 20.19 -4.32
N ALA A 93 -33.61 20.40 -4.83
CA ALA A 93 -33.33 21.45 -5.82
C ALA A 93 -34.08 21.21 -7.15
N LEU A 94 -34.10 19.98 -7.67
CA LEU A 94 -34.86 19.65 -8.88
C LEU A 94 -36.38 19.79 -8.67
N GLY A 95 -36.88 19.43 -7.49
CA GLY A 95 -38.29 19.63 -7.14
C GLY A 95 -38.71 21.11 -7.13
N ILE A 96 -37.84 22.00 -6.67
CA ILE A 96 -38.12 23.46 -6.64
C ILE A 96 -38.13 24.05 -8.05
N VAL A 97 -37.22 23.63 -8.94
CA VAL A 97 -37.15 24.12 -10.33
C VAL A 97 -38.40 23.72 -11.12
N THR A 98 -38.80 22.45 -11.03
CA THR A 98 -40.03 21.96 -11.68
C THR A 98 -41.31 22.63 -11.13
N TYR A 99 -41.31 22.99 -9.84
CA TYR A 99 -42.42 23.72 -9.22
C TYR A 99 -42.52 25.17 -9.71
N GLN A 100 -41.40 25.82 -10.07
CA GLN A 100 -41.41 27.20 -10.56
C GLN A 100 -41.96 27.31 -11.99
N GLU A 101 -41.65 26.37 -12.88
CA GLU A 101 -42.17 26.35 -14.26
C GLU A 101 -43.69 26.13 -14.32
N LEU A 102 -44.25 25.41 -13.35
CA LEU A 102 -45.71 25.23 -13.23
C LEU A 102 -46.43 26.52 -12.80
N ARG A 103 -45.75 27.46 -12.12
CA ARG A 103 -46.32 28.77 -11.74
C ARG A 103 -46.26 29.80 -12.87
N THR A 104 -45.28 29.72 -13.78
CA THR A 104 -45.10 30.73 -14.83
C THR A 104 -46.03 30.53 -16.03
N ASN A 105 -46.57 29.32 -16.23
CA ASN A 105 -47.48 29.03 -17.35
C ASN A 105 -48.95 29.40 -17.11
N SER A 106 -49.34 29.89 -15.91
CA SER A 106 -50.74 30.19 -15.58
C SER A 106 -51.11 31.68 -15.52
N VAL A 107 -50.19 32.60 -15.84
CA VAL A 107 -50.47 34.04 -15.77
C VAL A 107 -49.93 34.74 -17.01
N ALA A 108 -50.60 34.50 -18.14
CA ALA A 108 -50.47 35.32 -19.33
C ALA A 108 -51.87 35.77 -19.78
N GLU A 109 -52.44 36.77 -19.11
CA GLU A 109 -53.54 37.55 -19.68
C GLU A 109 -53.52 39.04 -19.26
N GLN A 110 -53.09 39.85 -20.23
CA GLN A 110 -53.56 41.20 -20.60
C GLN A 110 -53.14 42.47 -19.82
N VAL A 111 -52.87 43.49 -20.66
CA VAL A 111 -53.01 44.96 -20.49
C VAL A 111 -51.72 45.81 -20.35
N LEU A 112 -51.41 46.52 -21.46
CA LEU A 112 -50.51 47.68 -21.67
C LEU A 112 -51.20 49.01 -21.19
N PRO A 113 -50.65 50.25 -21.32
CA PRO A 113 -49.26 50.75 -21.44
C PRO A 113 -48.93 51.92 -20.46
N SER A 114 -47.63 52.27 -20.34
CA SER A 114 -47.06 53.60 -20.70
C SER A 114 -46.02 54.20 -19.72
N LYS A 115 -45.05 54.85 -20.37
CA LYS A 115 -44.32 56.11 -20.04
C LYS A 115 -43.04 56.09 -19.21
N GLY A 116 -42.05 56.80 -19.78
CA GLY A 116 -40.91 57.49 -19.13
C GLY A 116 -39.58 56.77 -19.32
N HIS A 117 -38.69 57.22 -20.23
CA HIS A 117 -37.54 58.10 -19.97
C HIS A 117 -36.65 57.60 -18.80
N SER A 118 -35.33 57.45 -18.89
CA SER A 118 -34.33 58.05 -19.78
C SER A 118 -32.95 57.43 -19.48
N GLU A 119 -32.10 57.38 -20.52
CA GLU A 119 -30.64 57.64 -20.47
C GLU A 119 -29.73 56.62 -19.75
N SER A 120 -28.90 55.89 -20.52
CA SER A 120 -27.46 56.19 -20.78
C SER A 120 -26.57 55.77 -19.59
N PHE A 121 -25.40 55.17 -19.74
CA PHE A 121 -24.39 55.29 -20.79
C PHE A 121 -23.40 54.13 -20.71
N SER A 122 -22.79 53.88 -21.86
CA SER A 122 -21.61 53.07 -22.16
C SER A 122 -20.44 53.20 -21.18
N SER A 123 -19.66 52.14 -20.93
CA SER A 123 -18.37 51.93 -21.65
C SER A 123 -17.46 50.90 -21.01
N MET A 124 -16.85 50.10 -21.90
CA MET A 124 -15.68 49.24 -21.71
C MET A 124 -14.46 50.00 -21.14
N SER A 125 -13.59 49.28 -20.42
CA SER A 125 -12.17 49.13 -20.82
C SER A 125 -11.40 48.12 -19.94
N GLU A 126 -10.57 47.34 -20.63
CA GLU A 126 -9.31 46.67 -20.25
C GLU A 126 -8.34 47.62 -19.51
N GLU A 127 -7.28 47.27 -18.76
CA GLU A 127 -6.34 46.12 -18.73
C GLU A 127 -5.43 46.26 -17.46
N ILE A 128 -4.75 45.16 -17.07
CA ILE A 128 -3.39 45.03 -16.46
C ILE A 128 -3.02 45.75 -15.11
N LEU A 129 -2.57 45.00 -14.09
CA LEU A 129 -1.14 44.90 -13.68
C LEU A 129 -0.86 43.93 -12.50
N GLN A 130 0.35 43.37 -12.53
CA GLN A 130 1.04 42.50 -11.58
C GLN A 130 1.20 43.11 -10.16
N GLY A 131 1.35 42.24 -9.17
CA GLY A 131 1.85 42.58 -7.83
C GLY A 131 2.16 41.34 -7.00
N ASP A 132 3.45 41.01 -6.95
CA ASP A 132 4.14 40.08 -6.06
C ASP A 132 3.98 40.50 -4.57
N GLU A 133 3.93 39.52 -3.65
CA GLU A 133 4.74 39.48 -2.41
C GLU A 133 4.33 38.33 -1.46
N ARG A 134 5.27 37.38 -1.32
CA ARG A 134 5.80 36.76 -0.09
C ARG A 134 4.92 35.94 0.86
N GLU A 135 5.32 34.67 0.92
CA GLU A 135 5.78 33.94 2.12
C GLU A 135 4.93 33.94 3.39
N THR A 136 4.34 32.77 3.67
CA THR A 136 4.46 32.16 5.00
C THR A 136 4.75 30.67 4.84
N SER A 137 6.04 30.32 4.84
CA SER A 137 6.50 28.95 5.13
C SER A 137 6.72 28.82 6.63
N SER A 138 6.11 27.80 7.23
CA SER A 138 6.67 27.01 8.32
C SER A 138 5.61 25.98 8.74
N LYS A 139 5.81 24.66 8.73
CA LYS A 139 6.86 23.78 8.23
C LYS A 139 6.21 22.40 8.31
N LYS A 140 5.78 21.83 7.19
CA LYS A 140 5.40 20.41 7.12
C LYS A 140 6.62 19.74 6.52
N ASP A 141 7.41 19.07 7.37
CA ASP A 141 8.61 18.34 6.94
C ASP A 141 8.19 17.31 5.89
N THR A 142 8.27 17.73 4.63
CA THR A 142 8.03 16.87 3.48
C THR A 142 9.40 16.26 3.21
N VAL A 143 9.66 15.12 3.84
CA VAL A 143 10.79 14.28 3.46
C VAL A 143 10.52 13.90 2.01
N GLY A 144 11.22 14.56 1.08
CA GLY A 144 11.12 14.24 -0.32
C GLY A 144 11.63 12.82 -0.57
N LYS A 145 11.22 12.25 -1.70
CA LYS A 145 11.69 10.94 -2.17
C LYS A 145 13.22 10.85 -2.11
N HIS A 146 13.74 9.86 -1.41
CA HIS A 146 15.17 9.58 -1.31
C HIS A 146 15.48 8.13 -1.69
N MET A 147 16.76 7.82 -1.87
CA MET A 147 17.23 6.48 -2.21
C MET A 147 17.83 5.83 -0.96
N GLU A 148 17.49 4.56 -0.73
CA GLU A 148 18.16 3.70 0.26
C GLU A 148 18.79 2.51 -0.45
N GLU A 149 19.83 1.93 0.17
CA GLU A 149 20.57 0.81 -0.38
C GLU A 149 20.70 -0.31 0.63
N TYR A 150 20.56 -1.54 0.13
CA TYR A 150 20.89 -2.77 0.82
C TYR A 150 21.95 -3.53 0.02
N ARG A 151 22.96 -4.06 0.69
CA ARG A 151 24.09 -4.77 0.09
C ARG A 151 24.28 -6.12 0.77
N ALA A 152 24.57 -7.13 -0.04
CA ALA A 152 24.88 -8.47 0.45
C ALA A 152 25.93 -9.14 -0.45
N PRO A 153 26.86 -9.92 0.12
CA PRO A 153 27.83 -10.68 -0.66
C PRO A 153 27.15 -11.79 -1.47
N VAL A 154 27.49 -11.92 -2.76
CA VAL A 154 26.82 -12.87 -3.67
C VAL A 154 26.97 -14.34 -3.27
N HIS A 155 28.09 -14.70 -2.64
CA HIS A 155 28.41 -16.08 -2.29
C HIS A 155 27.60 -16.62 -1.10
N GLU A 156 26.86 -15.75 -0.41
CA GLU A 156 25.98 -16.14 0.70
C GLU A 156 24.51 -16.25 0.28
N VAL A 157 24.19 -16.05 -1.01
CA VAL A 157 22.83 -15.87 -1.50
C VAL A 157 22.48 -16.90 -2.57
N ASP A 158 21.52 -17.77 -2.27
CA ASP A 158 21.00 -18.81 -3.17
C ASP A 158 19.66 -18.40 -3.79
N ALA A 159 18.94 -17.49 -3.15
CA ALA A 159 17.62 -17.06 -3.58
C ALA A 159 17.33 -15.60 -3.22
N MET A 160 16.52 -14.95 -4.04
CA MET A 160 15.98 -13.62 -3.73
C MET A 160 14.48 -13.60 -3.94
N LYS A 161 13.77 -12.96 -3.01
CA LYS A 161 12.32 -12.79 -3.03
C LYS A 161 11.96 -11.32 -2.94
N PHE A 162 11.21 -10.83 -3.92
CA PHE A 162 10.76 -9.45 -4.00
C PHE A 162 9.24 -9.41 -4.02
N GLU A 163 8.62 -8.67 -3.11
CA GLU A 163 7.18 -8.39 -3.10
C GLU A 163 6.97 -6.88 -2.98
N ALA A 164 6.29 -6.27 -3.95
CA ALA A 164 6.08 -4.81 -3.95
C ALA A 164 4.76 -4.38 -4.60
N GLU A 165 4.26 -3.20 -4.22
CA GLU A 165 3.04 -2.62 -4.78
C GLU A 165 3.34 -1.28 -5.50
N ASN A 166 2.81 -1.05 -6.70
CA ASN A 166 2.87 0.26 -7.39
C ASN A 166 4.29 0.75 -7.73
N LYS A 167 5.19 -0.16 -8.14
CA LYS A 167 6.60 0.13 -8.45
C LYS A 167 7.09 -0.40 -9.78
N SER A 168 8.19 0.19 -10.23
CA SER A 168 9.04 -0.39 -11.26
C SER A 168 10.22 -1.10 -10.59
N ILE A 169 10.43 -2.38 -10.87
CA ILE A 169 11.62 -3.11 -10.46
C ILE A 169 12.45 -3.40 -11.70
N THR A 170 13.73 -3.04 -11.65
CA THR A 170 14.70 -3.32 -12.72
C THR A 170 15.80 -4.20 -12.17
N PHE A 171 16.02 -5.34 -12.80
CA PHE A 171 17.15 -6.23 -12.56
C PHE A 171 18.18 -6.00 -13.66
N GLU A 172 19.42 -5.71 -13.28
CA GLU A 172 20.53 -5.49 -14.20
C GLU A 172 21.75 -6.30 -13.78
N ALA A 173 22.39 -6.95 -14.75
CA ALA A 173 23.67 -7.59 -14.50
C ALA A 173 24.77 -6.53 -14.30
N ALA A 174 25.63 -6.74 -13.31
CA ALA A 174 26.74 -5.87 -12.97
C ALA A 174 28.01 -6.68 -12.71
N ASP A 175 29.17 -6.12 -13.04
CA ASP A 175 30.48 -6.68 -12.71
C ASP A 175 30.86 -6.29 -11.26
N THR A 176 30.17 -6.90 -10.30
CA THR A 176 30.32 -6.66 -8.86
C THR A 176 30.38 -8.00 -8.10
N GLU A 177 30.93 -8.00 -6.88
CA GLU A 177 30.92 -9.18 -5.99
C GLU A 177 29.76 -9.14 -4.97
N GLU A 178 29.04 -8.01 -4.91
CA GLU A 178 27.90 -7.78 -4.05
C GLU A 178 26.62 -7.64 -4.87
N ILE A 179 25.54 -8.17 -4.34
CA ILE A 179 24.18 -7.82 -4.74
C ILE A 179 23.86 -6.45 -4.13
N VAL A 180 23.46 -5.51 -4.97
CA VAL A 180 23.08 -4.16 -4.54
C VAL A 180 21.62 -3.94 -4.87
N ILE A 181 20.82 -3.63 -3.84
CA ILE A 181 19.40 -3.31 -3.98
C ILE A 181 19.22 -1.85 -3.60
N SER A 182 18.99 -1.00 -4.60
CA SER A 182 18.72 0.42 -4.40
C SER A 182 17.24 0.70 -4.62
N TYR A 183 16.58 1.31 -3.63
CA TYR A 183 15.15 1.53 -3.68
C TYR A 183 14.77 2.95 -3.28
N GLU A 184 13.84 3.53 -4.01
CA GLU A 184 13.31 4.84 -3.70
C GLU A 184 12.22 4.75 -2.62
N THR A 185 12.32 5.60 -1.61
CA THR A 185 11.41 5.59 -0.46
C THR A 185 11.09 7.00 0.03
N ASP A 186 10.06 7.12 0.85
CA ASP A 186 9.68 8.32 1.62
C ASP A 186 8.74 7.90 2.76
N SER A 187 8.04 8.85 3.39
CA SER A 187 7.12 8.59 4.49
C SER A 187 5.93 7.69 4.16
N THR A 188 5.65 7.41 2.88
CA THR A 188 4.52 6.59 2.41
C THR A 188 4.92 5.18 2.00
N GLN A 189 6.22 4.89 1.93
CA GLN A 189 6.75 3.63 1.45
C GLN A 189 7.29 2.80 2.62
N LEU A 190 6.59 1.72 2.96
CA LEU A 190 7.05 0.80 4.00
C LEU A 190 7.85 -0.32 3.37
N TYR A 191 9.13 -0.41 3.71
CA TYR A 191 10.04 -1.46 3.26
C TYR A 191 10.46 -2.36 4.42
N THR A 192 10.50 -3.66 4.16
CA THR A 192 11.21 -4.63 4.99
C THR A 192 12.25 -5.31 4.11
N VAL A 193 13.53 -5.02 4.34
CA VAL A 193 14.65 -5.57 3.57
C VAL A 193 15.57 -6.32 4.52
N GLY A 194 16.04 -7.49 4.11
CA GLY A 194 17.02 -8.23 4.88
C GLY A 194 17.38 -9.56 4.24
N GLN A 195 18.17 -10.34 4.98
CA GLN A 195 18.59 -11.67 4.59
C GLN A 195 18.29 -12.64 5.72
N LYS A 196 17.68 -13.77 5.39
CA LYS A 196 17.42 -14.89 6.30
C LYS A 196 18.05 -16.15 5.70
N GLY A 197 19.13 -16.63 6.33
CA GLY A 197 19.93 -17.71 5.74
C GLY A 197 20.55 -17.25 4.41
N SER A 198 20.38 -18.04 3.35
CA SER A 198 20.84 -17.70 2.00
C SER A 198 19.77 -17.02 1.13
N THR A 199 18.67 -16.54 1.73
CA THR A 199 17.61 -15.85 1.01
C THR A 199 17.57 -14.37 1.37
N ILE A 200 17.71 -13.49 0.38
CA ILE A 200 17.38 -12.07 0.52
C ILE A 200 15.89 -11.89 0.29
N TYR A 201 15.26 -11.07 1.13
CA TYR A 201 13.88 -10.66 0.97
C TYR A 201 13.77 -9.13 0.93
N LEU A 202 12.92 -8.65 0.04
CA LEU A 202 12.45 -7.27 0.01
C LEU A 202 10.93 -7.29 -0.10
N GLU A 203 10.28 -6.74 0.91
CA GLU A 203 8.83 -6.54 0.92
C GLU A 203 8.53 -5.05 0.97
N ASN A 204 7.59 -4.60 0.14
CA ASN A 204 7.10 -3.23 0.15
C ASN A 204 5.58 -3.17 0.20
N LYS A 205 5.08 -2.23 1.01
CA LYS A 205 3.68 -1.80 1.00
C LYS A 205 3.57 -0.32 0.68
N ASP A 206 2.79 0.01 -0.34
CA ASP A 206 2.55 1.39 -0.74
C ASP A 206 1.35 1.96 0.04
N GLN A 207 1.63 2.88 0.97
CA GLN A 207 0.59 3.52 1.79
C GLN A 207 0.08 4.84 1.22
N ARG A 208 0.43 5.18 -0.03
CA ARG A 208 -0.14 6.36 -0.70
C ARG A 208 -1.65 6.24 -0.84
N GLU A 209 -2.33 7.36 -0.62
CA GLU A 209 -3.75 7.49 -0.95
C GLU A 209 -3.94 7.30 -2.48
N GLN A 210 -5.11 6.80 -2.90
CA GLN A 210 -5.37 6.47 -4.31
C GLN A 210 -5.09 7.65 -5.27
N GLU A 211 -5.40 8.87 -4.85
CA GLU A 211 -5.15 10.11 -5.61
C GLU A 211 -3.65 10.47 -5.70
N GLN A 212 -2.84 9.99 -4.76
CA GLN A 212 -1.39 10.21 -4.65
C GLN A 212 -0.56 9.13 -5.35
N LYS A 213 -1.19 8.07 -5.87
CA LYS A 213 -0.51 7.03 -6.66
C LYS A 213 0.00 7.49 -8.03
N LYS A 214 -0.04 8.80 -8.29
CA LYS A 214 0.51 9.42 -9.50
C LYS A 214 2.05 9.40 -9.44
N GLY A 215 2.65 8.47 -10.16
CA GLY A 215 4.11 8.28 -10.24
C GLY A 215 4.56 6.94 -9.68
N THR A 216 5.73 6.48 -10.12
CA THR A 216 6.29 5.18 -9.75
C THR A 216 7.56 5.34 -8.91
N TYR A 217 7.63 4.58 -7.83
CA TYR A 217 8.90 4.34 -7.14
C TYR A 217 9.64 3.24 -7.88
N ARG A 218 10.96 3.30 -7.81
CA ARG A 218 11.87 2.39 -8.49
C ARG A 218 12.63 1.57 -7.48
N ILE A 219 12.83 0.32 -7.83
CA ILE A 219 13.79 -0.57 -7.19
C ILE A 219 14.74 -1.00 -8.31
N VAL A 220 16.03 -0.83 -8.10
CA VAL A 220 17.09 -1.29 -8.99
C VAL A 220 17.87 -2.35 -8.26
N VAL A 221 17.98 -3.52 -8.86
CA VAL A 221 18.70 -4.67 -8.32
C VAL A 221 19.86 -4.96 -9.23
N GLN A 222 21.07 -4.65 -8.77
CA GLN A 222 22.30 -4.96 -9.46
C GLN A 222 22.75 -6.35 -9.04
N LEU A 223 22.77 -7.25 -10.01
CA LEU A 223 23.11 -8.65 -9.82
C LEU A 223 24.51 -8.90 -10.37
N PRO A 224 25.46 -9.38 -9.55
CA PRO A 224 26.70 -9.94 -10.01
C PRO A 224 26.49 -10.90 -11.17
N THR A 225 27.30 -10.79 -12.23
CA THR A 225 27.24 -11.75 -13.36
C THR A 225 27.51 -13.19 -12.93
N SER A 226 28.09 -13.41 -11.76
CA SER A 226 28.33 -14.71 -11.14
C SER A 226 27.14 -15.25 -10.32
N TYR A 227 26.05 -14.49 -10.16
CA TYR A 227 24.89 -14.94 -9.41
C TYR A 227 24.14 -16.05 -10.16
N LEU A 228 24.06 -17.23 -9.54
CA LEU A 228 23.38 -18.40 -10.10
C LEU A 228 22.08 -18.75 -9.35
N GLY A 229 21.67 -17.95 -8.37
CA GLY A 229 20.54 -18.27 -7.52
C GLY A 229 19.16 -18.12 -8.19
N GLY A 230 18.12 -18.41 -7.43
CA GLY A 230 16.73 -18.22 -7.84
C GLY A 230 16.25 -16.79 -7.61
N LEU A 231 15.35 -16.31 -8.45
CA LEU A 231 14.72 -15.00 -8.33
C LEU A 231 13.21 -15.15 -8.40
N ASP A 232 12.51 -14.78 -7.32
CA ASP A 232 11.04 -14.79 -7.22
C ASP A 232 10.54 -13.37 -6.99
N VAL A 233 9.72 -12.88 -7.93
CA VAL A 233 9.29 -11.47 -7.96
C VAL A 233 7.78 -11.39 -8.05
N LYS A 234 7.16 -10.70 -7.11
CA LYS A 234 5.72 -10.43 -7.05
C LYS A 234 5.46 -8.95 -7.04
N ILE A 235 4.69 -8.48 -8.02
CA ILE A 235 4.28 -7.07 -8.08
C ILE A 235 2.78 -6.91 -8.28
N ASP A 236 2.15 -6.14 -7.41
CA ASP A 236 0.80 -5.63 -7.62
C ASP A 236 0.84 -4.24 -8.25
N ASN A 237 0.29 -4.12 -9.47
CA ASN A 237 0.22 -2.91 -10.30
C ASN A 237 1.60 -2.24 -10.54
N GLY A 238 2.43 -2.73 -11.46
CA GLY A 238 3.75 -2.12 -11.66
C GLY A 238 4.45 -2.45 -12.97
N LYS A 239 5.79 -2.35 -12.98
CA LYS A 239 6.62 -2.80 -14.10
C LYS A 239 7.78 -3.65 -13.59
N ILE A 240 8.12 -4.70 -14.32
CA ILE A 240 9.34 -5.49 -14.13
C ILE A 240 10.16 -5.37 -15.39
N GLU A 241 11.42 -5.01 -15.25
CA GLU A 241 12.42 -5.02 -16.31
C GLU A 241 13.57 -5.93 -15.89
N ALA A 242 14.00 -6.82 -16.78
CA ALA A 242 15.20 -7.61 -16.60
C ALA A 242 16.12 -7.36 -17.80
N LYS A 243 17.36 -6.93 -17.53
CA LYS A 243 18.36 -6.54 -18.54
C LYS A 243 19.62 -7.36 -18.35
N ASP A 244 20.05 -8.01 -19.42
CA ASP A 244 21.33 -8.72 -19.50
C ASP A 244 21.51 -9.84 -18.45
N LEU A 245 20.42 -10.45 -17.99
CA LEU A 245 20.46 -11.54 -17.02
C LEU A 245 20.78 -12.88 -17.71
N GLN A 246 22.05 -13.31 -17.67
CA GLN A 246 22.49 -14.46 -18.47
C GLN A 246 22.52 -15.82 -17.76
N GLN A 247 22.43 -15.88 -16.42
CA GLN A 247 22.79 -17.12 -15.67
C GLN A 247 21.90 -17.45 -14.45
N LEU A 248 20.60 -17.14 -14.48
CA LEU A 248 19.70 -17.49 -13.37
C LEU A 248 19.31 -18.98 -13.38
N THR A 249 19.35 -19.65 -12.22
CA THR A 249 18.85 -21.04 -12.10
C THR A 249 17.33 -21.10 -12.20
N SER A 250 16.63 -20.11 -11.63
CA SER A 250 15.19 -19.97 -11.77
C SER A 250 14.78 -18.50 -11.73
N PHE A 251 13.81 -18.14 -12.57
CA PHE A 251 13.19 -16.82 -12.57
C PHE A 251 11.67 -17.00 -12.57
N SER A 252 11.04 -16.63 -11.47
CA SER A 252 9.60 -16.66 -11.25
C SER A 252 9.09 -15.24 -11.10
N CYS A 253 8.01 -14.93 -11.81
CA CYS A 253 7.42 -13.60 -11.82
C CYS A 253 5.89 -13.72 -11.76
N GLU A 254 5.28 -13.14 -10.72
CA GLU A 254 3.83 -13.06 -10.55
C GLU A 254 3.40 -11.59 -10.54
N THR A 255 2.42 -11.25 -11.38
CA THR A 255 1.96 -9.87 -11.47
C THR A 255 0.45 -9.76 -11.54
N GLN A 256 -0.13 -8.80 -10.82
CA GLN A 256 -1.52 -8.39 -10.98
C GLN A 256 -1.53 -6.99 -11.60
N ASN A 257 -1.96 -6.87 -12.85
CA ASN A 257 -1.95 -5.62 -13.64
C ASN A 257 -0.57 -4.95 -13.79
N ALA A 258 0.50 -5.72 -13.99
CA ALA A 258 1.84 -5.18 -14.27
C ALA A 258 2.27 -5.46 -15.72
N THR A 259 3.26 -4.70 -16.19
CA THR A 259 3.97 -4.99 -17.45
C THR A 259 5.29 -5.68 -17.14
N ILE A 260 5.64 -6.71 -17.92
CA ILE A 260 6.91 -7.43 -17.80
C ILE A 260 7.68 -7.24 -19.12
N ASP A 261 8.94 -6.83 -19.01
CA ASP A 261 9.82 -6.53 -20.14
C ASP A 261 11.17 -7.25 -19.93
N PHE A 262 11.62 -7.96 -20.96
CA PHE A 262 12.87 -8.71 -20.96
C PHE A 262 13.71 -8.29 -22.16
N ASP A 263 14.91 -7.76 -21.90
CA ASP A 263 15.92 -7.43 -22.91
C ASP A 263 17.10 -8.42 -22.85
#